data_AF-A0A7N0VAA8-F1
#
_entry.id   AF-A0A7N0VAA8-F1
#
_cell.length_a   1.000
_cell.length_b   1.000
_cell.length_c   1.000
_cell.angle_alpha   90.00
_cell.angle_beta   90.00
_cell.angle_gamma   90.00
#
_symmetry.space_group_name_H-M   'P 1'
#
loop_
_entity.id
_entity.type
_entity.pdbx_description
1 polymer ?
#
loop_
_entity_poly.entity_id
_entity_poly.type
_entity_poly.pdbx_seq_one_letter_code
_entity_poly.pdbx_strand_id
1 'polypeptide(L)'
;MLRFKSNYDFVIAQIRSEIQSPLLLDLIGTLSGKRGIICHTVFMEFKELVLMCGGKMERLRADKLLSHLMIGPDHPSERVLGLPTTRKLALKNKIIFGTSDYWRSPTLTANMAFFRAVSQTGMSLHALEHRPRALIGD
;
A
#
# COMPACT_ATOMS: atom_id res chain seq x y z
N MET A 1 -5.97 34.07 -5.21
CA MET A 1 -4.84 33.51 -4.44
C MET A 1 -5.19 32.07 -4.07
N LEU A 2 -4.72 31.08 -4.84
CA LEU A 2 -4.94 29.65 -4.53
C LEU A 2 -4.09 29.31 -3.30
N ARG A 3 -4.73 29.26 -2.13
CA ARG A 3 -4.11 28.76 -0.89
C ARG A 3 -3.80 27.29 -1.13
N PHE A 4 -2.53 26.94 -1.37
CA PHE A 4 -2.09 25.56 -1.27
C PHE A 4 -2.44 25.09 0.14
N LYS A 5 -3.45 24.24 0.26
CA LYS A 5 -3.82 23.63 1.53
C LYS A 5 -2.68 22.67 1.87
N SER A 6 -1.75 23.14 2.70
CA SER A 6 -0.58 22.35 3.09
C SER A 6 -1.07 21.05 3.72
N ASN A 7 -0.52 19.92 3.28
CA ASN A 7 -0.78 18.62 3.89
C ASN A 7 -0.08 18.46 5.26
N TYR A 8 0.59 19.52 5.73
CA TYR A 8 1.36 19.52 6.98
C TYR A 8 0.55 19.02 8.18
N ASP A 9 -0.59 19.63 8.49
CA ASP A 9 -1.39 19.24 9.65
C ASP A 9 -1.85 17.78 9.57
N PHE A 10 -2.17 17.32 8.36
CA PHE A 10 -2.55 15.94 8.11
C PHE A 10 -1.40 14.97 8.36
N VAL A 11 -0.19 15.28 7.89
CA VAL A 11 1.01 14.48 8.13
C VAL A 11 1.40 14.48 9.62
N ILE A 12 1.36 15.64 10.27
CA ILE A 12 1.62 15.75 11.72
C ILE A 12 0.62 14.92 12.53
N ALA A 13 -0.66 14.91 12.15
CA ALA A 13 -1.67 14.07 12.80
C ALA A 13 -1.35 12.57 12.64
N GLN A 14 -0.83 12.15 11.49
CA GLN A 14 -0.40 10.76 11.26
C GLN A 14 0.82 10.37 12.10
N ILE A 15 1.81 11.27 12.24
CA ILE A 15 2.98 11.06 13.11
C ILE A 15 2.52 10.88 14.57
N ARG A 16 1.70 11.82 15.06
CA ARG A 16 1.16 11.76 16.43
C ARG A 16 0.38 10.47 16.67
N SER A 17 -0.41 10.05 15.68
CA SER A 17 -1.18 8.80 15.77
C SER A 17 -0.27 7.58 15.86
N GLU A 18 0.83 7.54 15.11
CA GLU A 18 1.78 6.41 15.18
C GLU A 18 2.53 6.36 16.52
N ILE A 19 2.91 7.52 17.07
CA ILE A 19 3.58 7.60 18.38
C ILE A 19 2.63 7.16 19.50
N GLN A 20 1.37 7.60 19.46
CA GLN A 20 0.39 7.32 20.52
C GLN A 20 -0.20 5.90 20.42
N SER A 21 -0.41 5.41 19.20
CA SER A 21 -1.06 4.12 18.92
C SER A 21 -0.44 3.51 17.64
N PRO A 22 0.69 2.79 17.82
CA PRO A 22 1.42 2.20 16.70
C PRO A 22 0.54 1.26 15.89
N LEU A 23 0.43 1.50 14.59
CA LEU A 23 -0.48 0.75 13.73
C LEU A 23 -0.14 -0.74 13.68
N LEU A 24 1.14 -1.11 13.81
CA LEU A 24 1.56 -2.50 13.77
C LEU A 24 0.82 -3.36 14.83
N LEU A 25 0.53 -2.81 16.01
CA LEU A 25 -0.18 -3.53 17.07
C LEU A 25 -1.60 -3.91 16.65
N ASP A 26 -2.30 -3.00 15.96
CA ASP A 26 -3.64 -3.25 15.39
C ASP A 26 -3.57 -4.33 14.29
N LEU A 27 -2.47 -4.35 13.51
CA LEU A 27 -2.33 -5.24 12.36
C LEU A 27 -1.85 -6.64 12.71
N ILE A 28 -1.15 -6.85 13.84
CA ILE A 28 -0.60 -8.15 14.21
C ILE A 28 -1.68 -9.25 14.22
N GLY A 29 -2.85 -8.98 14.78
CA GLY A 29 -3.94 -9.97 14.82
C GLY A 29 -4.41 -10.40 13.43
N THR A 30 -4.45 -9.47 12.47
CA THR A 30 -4.83 -9.76 11.09
C THR A 30 -3.70 -10.45 10.30
N LEU A 31 -2.44 -10.11 10.59
CA LEU A 31 -1.27 -10.60 9.85
C LEU A 31 -0.69 -11.91 10.40
N SER A 32 -0.96 -12.23 11.67
CA SER A 32 -0.40 -13.41 12.34
C SER A 32 -0.76 -14.70 11.57
N GLY A 33 0.25 -15.55 11.37
CA GLY A 33 0.12 -16.81 10.63
C GLY A 33 -0.07 -16.66 9.12
N LYS A 34 -0.04 -15.43 8.57
CA LYS A 34 -0.14 -15.17 7.13
C LYS A 34 1.22 -14.80 6.56
N ARG A 35 1.45 -15.15 5.30
CA ARG A 35 2.60 -14.69 4.53
C ARG A 35 2.14 -13.63 3.53
N GLY A 36 2.72 -12.43 3.62
CA GLY A 36 2.44 -11.37 2.66
C GLY A 36 3.09 -11.65 1.30
N ILE A 37 2.41 -11.23 0.23
CA ILE A 37 2.90 -11.33 -1.16
C ILE A 37 2.94 -9.92 -1.73
N ILE A 38 4.04 -9.56 -2.40
CA ILE A 38 4.16 -8.33 -3.17
C ILE A 38 4.60 -8.65 -4.60
N CYS A 39 4.13 -7.86 -5.57
CA CYS A 39 4.55 -7.98 -6.95
C CYS A 39 5.83 -7.18 -7.22
N HIS A 40 6.46 -7.41 -8.38
CA HIS A 40 7.74 -6.81 -8.73
C HIS A 40 7.66 -5.27 -8.76
N THR A 41 6.59 -4.70 -9.31
CA THR A 41 6.37 -3.24 -9.31
C THR A 41 6.39 -2.67 -7.88
N VAL A 42 5.65 -3.28 -6.94
CA VAL A 42 5.60 -2.81 -5.54
C VAL A 42 6.96 -2.95 -4.86
N PHE A 43 7.66 -4.05 -5.11
CA PHE A 43 8.99 -4.28 -4.55
C PHE A 43 9.99 -3.19 -4.97
N MET A 44 10.01 -2.83 -6.25
CA MET A 44 10.91 -1.79 -6.77
C MET A 44 10.57 -0.41 -6.21
N GLU A 45 9.29 -0.03 -6.22
CA GLU A 45 8.85 1.27 -5.66
C GLU A 45 9.15 1.37 -4.16
N PHE A 46 8.91 0.30 -3.40
CA PHE A 46 9.21 0.27 -1.98
C PHE A 46 10.70 0.47 -1.72
N LYS A 47 11.57 -0.25 -2.45
CA LYS A 47 13.03 -0.09 -2.32
C LYS A 47 13.50 1.33 -2.66
N GLU A 48 12.94 1.92 -3.71
CA GLU A 48 13.27 3.30 -4.11
C GLU A 48 12.87 4.29 -3.02
N LEU A 49 11.67 4.16 -2.45
CA LEU A 49 11.21 5.00 -1.34
C LEU A 49 12.08 4.86 -0.09
N VAL A 50 12.44 3.64 0.29
CA VAL A 50 13.34 3.39 1.42
C VAL A 50 14.73 3.97 1.17
N LEU A 51 15.22 3.92 -0.07
CA LEU A 51 16.50 4.53 -0.46
C LEU A 51 16.45 6.06 -0.38
N MET A 52 15.33 6.68 -0.78
CA MET A 52 15.18 8.14 -0.79
C MET A 52 14.90 8.72 0.60
N CYS A 53 14.07 8.04 1.41
CA CYS A 53 13.54 8.60 2.65
C CYS A 53 14.00 7.90 3.92
N GLY A 54 14.52 6.67 3.82
CA GLY A 54 14.85 5.84 4.98
C GLY A 54 16.22 6.14 5.59
N GLY A 55 16.24 6.33 6.91
CA GLY A 55 17.43 6.34 7.74
C GLY A 55 18.06 4.96 7.86
N LYS A 56 19.11 4.85 8.69
CA LYS A 56 19.85 3.59 8.85
C LYS A 56 18.95 2.50 9.42
N MET A 57 18.13 2.80 10.43
CA MET A 57 17.29 1.77 11.03
C MET A 57 16.01 1.53 10.22
N GLU A 58 15.46 2.51 9.50
CA GLU A 58 14.40 2.23 8.50
C GLU A 58 14.87 1.22 7.45
N ARG A 59 16.08 1.36 6.93
CA ARG A 59 16.63 0.43 5.93
C ARG A 59 16.74 -0.98 6.50
N LEU A 60 17.26 -1.13 7.72
CA LEU A 60 17.33 -2.43 8.41
C LEU A 60 15.94 -3.02 8.65
N ARG A 61 14.95 -2.21 9.05
CA ARG A 61 13.56 -2.65 9.24
C ARG A 61 12.91 -3.05 7.90
N ALA A 62 13.19 -2.31 6.83
CA ALA A 62 12.71 -2.60 5.49
C ALA A 62 13.28 -3.92 4.94
N ASP A 63 14.58 -4.16 5.08
CA ASP A 63 15.22 -5.42 4.69
C ASP A 63 14.64 -6.59 5.49
N LYS A 64 14.45 -6.40 6.81
CA LYS A 64 13.76 -7.39 7.64
C LYS A 64 12.34 -7.65 7.14
N LEU A 65 11.54 -6.63 6.85
CA LEU A 65 10.19 -6.81 6.32
C LEU A 65 10.20 -7.61 5.01
N LEU A 66 11.05 -7.22 4.06
CA LEU A 66 11.18 -7.88 2.75
C LEU A 66 11.56 -9.36 2.89
N SER A 67 12.41 -9.71 3.86
CA SER A 67 12.79 -11.12 4.10
C SER A 67 11.62 -12.02 4.53
N HIS A 68 10.52 -11.44 5.03
CA HIS A 68 9.32 -12.19 5.43
C HIS A 68 8.24 -12.23 4.33
N LEU A 69 8.44 -11.52 3.21
CA LEU A 69 7.48 -11.45 2.12
C LEU A 69 7.83 -12.43 0.99
N MET A 70 6.82 -12.83 0.23
CA MET A 70 7.02 -13.48 -1.06
C MET A 70 7.00 -12.42 -2.16
N ILE A 71 8.07 -12.34 -2.93
CA ILE A 71 8.18 -11.42 -4.07
C ILE A 71 7.86 -12.21 -5.34
N GLY A 72 6.75 -11.86 -6.00
CA GLY A 72 6.29 -12.49 -7.23
C GLY A 72 6.39 -11.56 -8.45
N PRO A 73 6.22 -12.09 -9.67
CA PRO A 73 6.11 -11.25 -10.87
C PRO A 73 4.84 -10.41 -10.83
N ASP A 74 4.81 -9.37 -11.67
CA ASP A 74 3.57 -8.67 -11.98
C ASP A 74 2.68 -9.59 -12.82
N HIS A 75 1.56 -10.03 -12.25
CA HIS A 75 0.64 -10.96 -12.90
C HIS A 75 -0.82 -10.56 -12.61
N PRO A 76 -1.28 -9.43 -13.18
CA PRO A 76 -2.61 -8.93 -12.90
C PRO A 76 -3.70 -9.78 -13.54
N SER A 77 -4.83 -9.93 -12.85
CA SER A 77 -6.00 -10.62 -13.38
C SER A 77 -6.55 -9.91 -14.63
N GLU A 78 -7.03 -10.71 -15.58
CA GLU A 78 -7.60 -10.20 -16.84
C GLU A 78 -8.77 -9.25 -16.59
N ARG A 79 -9.61 -9.54 -15.58
CA ARG A 79 -10.75 -8.68 -15.25
C ARG A 79 -10.31 -7.28 -14.82
N VAL A 80 -9.26 -7.17 -14.00
CA VAL A 80 -8.75 -5.86 -13.57
C VAL A 80 -8.03 -5.16 -14.71
N LEU A 81 -7.28 -5.90 -15.54
CA LEU A 81 -6.65 -5.36 -16.73
C LEU A 81 -7.66 -4.88 -17.78
N GLY A 82 -8.84 -5.50 -17.88
CA GLY A 82 -9.90 -5.12 -18.81
C GLY A 82 -10.61 -3.82 -18.47
N LEU A 83 -10.46 -3.28 -17.26
CA LEU A 83 -11.06 -2.01 -16.87
C LEU A 83 -10.50 -0.83 -17.70
N PRO A 84 -11.29 0.22 -17.98
CA PRO A 84 -10.80 1.37 -18.72
C PRO A 84 -9.68 2.08 -17.95
N THR A 85 -8.59 2.43 -18.65
CA THR A 85 -7.50 3.21 -18.06
C THR A 85 -7.95 4.66 -17.91
N THR A 86 -8.03 5.14 -16.68
CA THR A 86 -8.39 6.53 -16.35
C THR A 86 -7.42 7.07 -15.30
N ARG A 87 -7.54 8.36 -14.95
CA ARG A 87 -6.78 8.94 -13.83
C ARG A 87 -7.00 8.19 -12.50
N LYS A 88 -8.22 7.67 -12.27
CA LYS A 88 -8.55 6.91 -11.04
C LYS A 88 -8.20 5.43 -11.14
N LEU A 89 -8.19 4.88 -12.36
CA LEU A 89 -7.86 3.49 -12.69
C LEU A 89 -6.56 3.44 -13.52
N ALA A 90 -5.50 4.06 -12.99
CA ALA A 90 -4.22 4.14 -13.69
C ALA A 90 -3.63 2.73 -13.92
N LEU A 91 -2.94 2.53 -15.04
CA LEU A 91 -2.38 1.23 -15.44
C LEU A 91 -1.52 0.59 -14.34
N LYS A 92 -0.67 1.38 -13.68
CA LYS A 92 0.15 0.89 -12.56
C LYS A 92 -0.69 0.27 -11.44
N ASN A 93 -1.76 0.93 -11.03
CA ASN A 93 -2.63 0.40 -9.97
C ASN A 93 -3.38 -0.84 -10.44
N LYS A 94 -3.73 -0.93 -11.73
CA LYS A 94 -4.29 -2.16 -12.32
C LYS A 94 -3.29 -3.32 -12.27
N ILE A 95 -2.00 -3.07 -12.48
CA ILE A 95 -0.94 -4.08 -12.32
C ILE A 95 -0.85 -4.53 -10.86
N ILE A 96 -0.71 -3.60 -9.93
CA ILE A 96 -0.51 -3.89 -8.50
C ILE A 96 -1.72 -4.63 -7.90
N PHE A 97 -2.91 -4.02 -7.98
CA PHE A 97 -4.12 -4.57 -7.36
C PHE A 97 -4.76 -5.68 -8.20
N GLY A 98 -4.50 -5.72 -9.50
CA GLY A 98 -4.85 -6.87 -10.32
C GLY A 98 -4.02 -8.10 -9.97
N THR A 99 -2.75 -7.92 -9.55
CA THR A 99 -1.92 -9.06 -9.14
C THR A 99 -2.47 -9.66 -7.84
N SER A 100 -2.83 -8.83 -6.85
CA SER A 100 -3.46 -9.36 -5.63
C SER A 100 -4.80 -10.05 -5.92
N ASP A 101 -5.59 -9.52 -6.85
CA ASP A 101 -6.83 -10.15 -7.33
C ASP A 101 -6.59 -11.54 -7.95
N TYR A 102 -5.56 -11.67 -8.80
CA TYR A 102 -5.18 -12.96 -9.40
C TYR A 102 -4.83 -14.00 -8.34
N TRP A 103 -4.03 -13.61 -7.34
CA TRP A 103 -3.65 -14.48 -6.22
C TRP A 103 -4.78 -14.72 -5.21
N ARG A 104 -5.96 -14.13 -5.42
CA ARG A 104 -7.11 -14.16 -4.49
C ARG A 104 -6.71 -13.72 -3.08
N SER A 105 -5.76 -12.81 -2.99
CA SER A 105 -5.25 -12.28 -1.72
C SER A 105 -5.84 -10.89 -1.47
N PRO A 106 -6.38 -10.62 -0.28
CA PRO A 106 -6.80 -9.26 0.05
C PRO A 106 -5.56 -8.34 0.10
N THR A 107 -5.76 -7.09 -0.32
CA THR A 107 -4.70 -6.06 -0.27
C THR A 107 -4.78 -5.28 1.03
N LEU A 108 -3.70 -5.27 1.83
CA LEU A 108 -3.57 -4.36 2.96
C LEU A 108 -3.21 -2.95 2.45
N THR A 109 -4.05 -1.94 2.71
CA THR A 109 -3.83 -0.59 2.18
C THR A 109 -4.48 0.51 3.02
N ALA A 110 -3.87 1.70 3.05
CA ALA A 110 -4.49 2.94 3.54
C ALA A 110 -5.12 3.77 2.41
N ASN A 111 -4.91 3.38 1.16
CA ASN A 111 -5.37 4.12 -0.01
C ASN A 111 -6.47 3.33 -0.74
N MET A 112 -7.70 3.60 -0.34
CA MET A 112 -8.89 2.98 -0.91
C MET A 112 -9.39 3.65 -2.20
N ALA A 113 -8.68 4.66 -2.75
CA ALA A 113 -9.16 5.41 -3.91
C ALA A 113 -9.34 4.52 -5.16
N PHE A 114 -8.40 3.60 -5.39
CA PHE A 114 -8.49 2.66 -6.51
C PHE A 114 -9.66 1.68 -6.32
N PHE A 115 -9.80 1.09 -5.14
CA PHE A 115 -10.90 0.17 -4.80
C PHE A 115 -12.28 0.82 -4.99
N ARG A 116 -12.43 2.08 -4.56
CA ARG A 116 -13.66 2.86 -4.80
C ARG A 116 -13.92 3.10 -6.29
N ALA A 117 -12.89 3.41 -7.06
CA ALA A 117 -13.02 3.59 -8.51
C ALA A 117 -13.39 2.28 -9.23
N VAL A 118 -12.84 1.15 -8.80
CA VAL A 118 -13.21 -0.17 -9.33
C VAL A 118 -14.67 -0.50 -8.98
N SER A 119 -15.12 -0.21 -7.76
CA SER A 119 -16.52 -0.39 -7.35
C SER A 119 -17.52 0.35 -8.24
N GLN A 120 -17.15 1.52 -8.78
CA GLN A 120 -18.00 2.30 -9.69
C GLN A 120 -18.19 1.62 -11.07
N THR A 121 -17.41 0.59 -11.37
CA THR A 121 -17.52 -0.21 -12.61
C THR A 121 -18.40 -1.45 -12.45
N GLY A 122 -18.97 -1.67 -11.25
CA GLY A 122 -19.72 -2.90 -10.92
C GLY A 122 -18.82 -4.07 -10.46
N MET A 123 -17.50 -3.87 -10.43
CA MET A 123 -16.53 -4.85 -9.93
C MET A 123 -16.15 -4.58 -8.47
N SER A 124 -15.91 -5.62 -7.66
CA SER A 124 -15.34 -5.49 -6.31
C SER A 124 -13.97 -6.17 -6.22
N LEU A 125 -13.09 -5.60 -5.38
CA LEU A 125 -11.80 -6.16 -5.01
C LEU A 125 -11.71 -6.26 -3.48
N HIS A 126 -10.92 -7.20 -2.98
CA HIS A 126 -10.76 -7.40 -1.53
C HIS A 126 -9.62 -6.55 -0.97
N ALA A 127 -9.94 -5.74 0.04
CA ALA A 127 -8.98 -4.93 0.77
C ALA A 127 -9.13 -5.13 2.28
N LEU A 128 -8.00 -5.06 2.98
CA LEU A 128 -7.92 -4.83 4.41
C LEU A 128 -7.51 -3.36 4.55
N GLU A 129 -8.49 -2.50 4.83
CA GLU A 129 -8.21 -1.08 5.01
C GLU A 129 -7.57 -0.84 6.37
N HIS A 130 -6.50 -0.07 6.39
CA HIS A 130 -5.91 0.44 7.62
C HIS A 130 -5.83 1.97 7.58
N ARG A 131 -5.72 2.58 8.76
CA ARG A 131 -5.57 4.03 8.88
C ARG A 131 -4.19 4.44 8.34
N PRO A 132 -4.07 5.57 7.63
CA PRO A 132 -2.77 6.01 7.13
C PRO A 132 -1.86 6.44 8.29
N ARG A 133 -0.56 6.26 8.10
CA ARG A 133 0.50 6.57 9.06
C ARG A 133 1.68 7.18 8.33
N ALA A 134 2.33 8.13 9.00
CA ALA A 134 3.52 8.78 8.49
C ALA A 134 4.74 8.12 9.12
N LEU A 135 5.86 8.15 8.40
CA LEU A 135 7.14 7.74 8.93
C LEU A 135 7.53 8.69 10.08
N ILE A 136 7.83 8.13 11.25
CA ILE A 136 8.23 8.89 12.43
C ILE A 136 9.75 9.16 12.50
N GLY A 137 10.51 8.52 11.61
CA GLY A 137 11.98 8.55 11.63
C GLY A 137 12.59 7.63 12.69
N ASP A 138 13.90 7.73 12.81
CA ASP A 138 14.70 7.10 13.87
C ASP A 138 14.83 8.02 15.10
#